data_AF-A0A542M339-F1
#
_entry.id   AF-A0A542M339-F1
#
_cell.length_a   1.000
_cell.length_b   1.000
_cell.length_c   1.000
_cell.angle_alpha   90.00
_cell.angle_beta   90.00
_cell.angle_gamma   90.00
#
_symmetry.space_group_name_H-M   'P 1'
#
loop_
_entity.id
_entity.type
_entity.pdbx_description
1 polymer ?
#
loop_
_entity_poly.entity_id
_entity_poly.type
_entity_poly.pdbx_seq_one_letter_code
_entity_poly.pdbx_strand_id
1 'polypeptide(L)'
;MSAKDPSKLLIVDDLPENLRALDAVIRDEHRIVYQASSGEEALSLMLEHEFALAILDVQMPGMDGFELAEMMRATSRTRNIPIVFVSAAGRELNYAFKGYETGAVDFMYKPLDPDAVRSKVNVFVTLDQQRREMRHQMEALERSRREQEVLLRELNATQGELQRSLRMRDEFMSLVAHELRTPLNTLFLETQMRSLQLKRGNMPAFNAEQMGSMIKRDERQIKSMIRLIDDMLDVSRMKSGTLSIRPGKVELMALLERVVNDLSLAAAAAGCNLVLEPHAPVEGWWDEFRIEQVVVNLLTNALRYGGGGAVEVSVHQEGCHAVIDVRDHGKGIAPDFIERIFEPYERGAKSGEPKGLGLGLYISRQLATSHGGKLTASSAPGQGATFSLTLPCTEPALQAVAPA
;
A
#
# COMPACT_ATOMS: atom_id res chain seq x y z
N MET A 1 -40.95 -12.47 -1.41
CA MET A 1 -41.67 -12.09 -2.65
C MET A 1 -41.49 -10.60 -2.80
N SER A 2 -40.62 -10.15 -3.71
CA SER A 2 -40.47 -8.72 -4.00
C SER A 2 -41.79 -8.24 -4.59
N ALA A 3 -42.38 -7.17 -4.03
CA ALA A 3 -43.55 -6.55 -4.64
C ALA A 3 -43.13 -6.09 -6.04
N LYS A 4 -43.55 -6.82 -7.07
CA LYS A 4 -43.25 -6.46 -8.46
C LYS A 4 -43.90 -5.10 -8.70
N ASP A 5 -43.07 -4.13 -9.05
CA ASP A 5 -43.53 -2.80 -9.40
C ASP A 5 -44.57 -2.93 -10.53
N PRO A 6 -45.79 -2.39 -10.38
CA PRO A 6 -46.87 -2.66 -11.31
C PRO A 6 -46.55 -2.11 -12.70
N SER A 7 -46.91 -2.85 -13.74
CA SER A 7 -46.72 -2.40 -15.12
C SER A 7 -47.69 -1.26 -15.42
N LYS A 8 -47.16 -0.14 -15.90
CA LYS A 8 -47.96 1.03 -16.26
C LYS A 8 -48.42 0.91 -17.71
N LEU A 9 -49.69 1.12 -17.96
CA LEU A 9 -50.29 1.09 -19.30
C LEU A 9 -50.82 2.50 -19.61
N LEU A 10 -50.75 2.90 -20.87
CA LEU A 10 -51.36 4.14 -21.34
C LEU A 10 -52.46 3.80 -22.35
N ILE A 11 -53.64 4.39 -22.18
CA ILE A 11 -54.73 4.34 -23.15
C ILE A 11 -55.02 5.77 -23.60
N VAL A 12 -55.10 5.96 -24.92
CA VAL A 12 -55.35 7.28 -25.52
C VAL A 12 -56.52 7.15 -26.48
N ASP A 13 -57.60 7.87 -26.20
CA ASP A 13 -58.82 7.92 -27.02
C ASP A 13 -59.57 9.21 -26.66
N ASP A 14 -60.12 9.91 -27.66
CA ASP A 14 -60.80 11.18 -27.47
C ASP A 14 -62.21 11.01 -26.85
N LEU A 15 -62.78 9.80 -26.93
CA LEU A 15 -64.08 9.48 -26.37
C LEU A 15 -63.94 8.89 -24.96
N PRO A 16 -64.50 9.56 -23.91
CA PRO A 16 -64.43 9.08 -22.53
C PRO A 16 -65.10 7.72 -22.29
N GLU A 17 -65.98 7.30 -23.20
CA GLU A 17 -66.66 6.01 -23.17
C GLU A 17 -65.72 4.88 -23.58
N ASN A 18 -64.89 5.09 -24.61
CA ASN A 18 -63.89 4.12 -25.06
C ASN A 18 -62.80 3.93 -24.01
N LEU A 19 -62.31 5.02 -23.41
CA LEU A 19 -61.35 4.98 -22.31
C LEU A 19 -61.86 4.12 -21.14
N ARG A 20 -63.12 4.33 -20.72
CA ARG A 20 -63.76 3.54 -19.66
C ARG A 20 -63.96 2.08 -20.03
N ALA A 21 -64.36 1.80 -21.28
CA ALA A 21 -64.56 0.44 -21.76
C ALA A 21 -63.23 -0.34 -21.82
N LEU A 22 -62.19 0.23 -22.41
CA LEU A 22 -60.86 -0.38 -22.49
C LEU A 22 -60.25 -0.58 -21.11
N ASP A 23 -60.33 0.42 -20.22
CA ASP A 23 -59.88 0.29 -18.83
C ASP A 23 -60.57 -0.87 -18.11
N ALA A 24 -61.90 -1.00 -18.23
CA ALA A 24 -62.65 -2.09 -17.62
C ALA A 24 -62.22 -3.48 -18.12
N VAL A 25 -61.80 -3.59 -19.39
CA VAL A 25 -61.34 -4.86 -19.98
C VAL A 25 -59.96 -5.26 -19.46
N ILE A 26 -59.05 -4.29 -19.27
CA ILE A 26 -57.62 -4.55 -19.05
C ILE A 26 -57.15 -4.38 -17.60
N ARG A 27 -58.00 -3.80 -16.74
CA ARG A 27 -57.75 -3.57 -15.32
C ARG A 27 -57.42 -4.88 -14.59
N ASP A 28 -56.36 -4.84 -13.79
CA ASP A 28 -55.81 -5.95 -13.01
C ASP A 28 -55.08 -5.41 -11.78
N GLU A 29 -54.95 -6.21 -10.72
CA GLU A 29 -54.30 -5.81 -9.46
C GLU A 29 -52.82 -5.41 -9.62
N HIS A 30 -52.14 -5.89 -10.67
CA HIS A 30 -50.72 -5.64 -10.91
C HIS A 30 -50.46 -4.61 -12.03
N ARG A 31 -51.46 -3.81 -12.38
CA ARG A 31 -51.40 -2.83 -13.48
C ARG A 31 -51.88 -1.46 -13.02
N ILE A 32 -51.22 -0.43 -13.51
CA ILE A 32 -51.70 0.94 -13.38
C ILE A 32 -52.04 1.45 -14.77
N VAL A 33 -53.32 1.74 -15.01
CA VAL A 33 -53.79 2.28 -16.29
C VAL A 33 -53.85 3.80 -16.17
N TYR A 34 -53.15 4.47 -17.07
CA TYR A 34 -53.23 5.91 -17.28
C TYR A 34 -54.06 6.16 -18.53
N GLN A 35 -54.92 7.17 -18.47
CA GLN A 35 -55.82 7.54 -19.55
C GLN A 35 -55.46 8.94 -20.02
N ALA A 36 -55.49 9.15 -21.33
CA ALA A 36 -55.36 10.46 -21.94
C ALA A 36 -56.47 10.66 -22.97
N SER A 37 -57.09 11.84 -22.97
CA SER A 37 -58.13 12.21 -23.92
C SER A 37 -57.56 12.92 -25.17
N SER A 38 -56.25 13.10 -25.24
CA SER A 38 -55.56 13.71 -26.38
C SER A 38 -54.10 13.24 -26.49
N GLY A 39 -53.50 13.39 -27.67
CA GLY A 39 -52.08 13.09 -27.86
C GLY A 39 -51.14 13.96 -27.02
N GLU A 40 -51.50 15.22 -26.76
CA GLU A 40 -50.71 16.14 -25.92
C GLU A 40 -50.67 15.70 -24.45
N GLU A 41 -51.82 15.25 -23.93
CA GLU A 41 -51.92 14.68 -22.58
C GLU A 41 -51.14 13.37 -22.48
N ALA A 42 -51.22 12.52 -23.51
CA ALA A 42 -50.47 11.28 -23.59
C ALA A 42 -48.94 11.52 -23.54
N LEU A 43 -48.45 12.49 -24.31
CA LEU A 43 -47.02 12.88 -24.27
C LEU A 43 -46.61 13.41 -22.91
N SER A 44 -47.47 14.21 -22.26
CA SER A 44 -47.21 14.73 -20.91
C SER A 44 -47.05 13.60 -19.89
N LEU A 45 -47.93 12.59 -19.93
CA LEU A 45 -47.83 11.41 -19.07
C LEU A 45 -46.55 10.59 -19.32
N MET A 46 -46.08 10.52 -20.56
CA MET A 46 -44.84 9.82 -20.91
C MET A 46 -43.56 10.53 -20.44
N LEU A 47 -43.63 11.82 -20.11
CA LEU A 47 -42.51 12.53 -19.46
C LEU A 47 -42.37 12.11 -18.00
N GLU A 48 -43.46 11.74 -17.34
CA GLU A 48 -43.49 11.39 -15.92
C GLU A 48 -43.35 9.88 -15.69
N HIS A 49 -43.78 9.06 -16.64
CA HIS A 49 -43.91 7.61 -16.45
C HIS A 49 -43.30 6.78 -17.58
N GLU A 50 -42.75 5.62 -17.23
CA GLU A 50 -42.36 4.59 -18.19
C GLU A 50 -43.48 3.55 -18.34
N PHE A 51 -44.01 3.45 -19.56
CA PHE A 51 -45.13 2.56 -19.90
C PHE A 51 -44.64 1.23 -20.48
N ALA A 52 -45.32 0.15 -20.08
CA ALA A 52 -45.17 -1.19 -20.64
C ALA A 52 -45.85 -1.31 -22.02
N LEU A 53 -46.88 -0.52 -22.27
CA LEU A 53 -47.69 -0.52 -23.49
C LEU A 53 -48.46 0.80 -23.61
N ALA A 54 -48.58 1.32 -24.83
CA ALA A 54 -49.52 2.38 -25.18
C ALA A 54 -50.57 1.83 -26.16
N ILE A 55 -51.86 2.00 -25.82
CA ILE A 55 -52.98 1.69 -26.69
C ILE A 55 -53.51 3.02 -27.23
N LEU A 56 -53.43 3.22 -28.54
CA LEU A 56 -53.72 4.50 -29.17
C LEU A 56 -54.90 4.35 -30.13
N ASP A 57 -55.93 5.17 -29.97
CA ASP A 57 -56.93 5.32 -31.03
C ASP A 57 -56.30 6.04 -32.23
N VAL A 58 -56.66 5.59 -33.43
CA VAL A 58 -56.14 6.19 -34.67
C VAL A 58 -56.85 7.51 -34.97
N GLN A 59 -58.15 7.63 -34.67
CA GLN A 59 -58.99 8.74 -35.12
C GLN A 59 -59.27 9.72 -33.97
N MET A 60 -58.32 10.60 -33.71
CA MET A 60 -58.44 11.64 -32.68
C MET A 60 -58.38 13.05 -33.28
N PRO A 61 -59.11 14.04 -32.71
CA PRO A 61 -59.05 15.42 -33.16
C PRO A 61 -57.73 16.08 -32.77
N GLY A 62 -57.21 16.94 -33.65
CA GLY A 62 -55.95 17.64 -33.44
C GLY A 62 -54.76 16.77 -33.86
N MET A 63 -54.28 15.94 -32.95
CA MET A 63 -53.16 15.00 -33.18
C MET A 63 -53.70 13.59 -33.29
N ASP A 64 -53.50 12.94 -34.44
CA ASP A 64 -53.94 11.58 -34.66
C ASP A 64 -53.02 10.54 -33.99
N GLY A 65 -53.46 9.29 -33.90
CA GLY A 65 -52.68 8.23 -33.25
C GLY A 65 -51.32 7.97 -33.93
N PHE A 66 -51.23 8.17 -35.25
CA PHE A 66 -49.98 7.97 -36.00
C PHE A 66 -48.99 9.09 -35.75
N GLU A 67 -49.43 10.34 -35.74
CA GLU A 67 -48.61 11.52 -35.39
C GLU A 67 -48.05 11.38 -33.97
N LEU A 68 -48.90 10.97 -33.02
CA LEU A 68 -48.47 10.68 -31.65
C LEU A 68 -47.39 9.59 -31.62
N ALA A 69 -47.57 8.50 -32.37
CA ALA A 69 -46.59 7.43 -32.44
C ALA A 69 -45.25 7.88 -33.07
N GLU A 70 -45.27 8.74 -34.08
CA GLU A 70 -44.05 9.34 -34.63
C GLU A 70 -43.30 10.17 -33.56
N MET A 71 -44.02 10.99 -32.81
CA MET A 71 -43.45 11.77 -31.70
C MET A 71 -42.87 10.88 -30.60
N MET A 72 -43.56 9.79 -30.26
CA MET A 72 -43.04 8.78 -29.33
C MET A 72 -41.73 8.17 -29.82
N ARG A 73 -41.60 7.90 -31.12
CA ARG A 73 -40.38 7.32 -31.71
C ARG A 73 -39.25 8.32 -31.86
N ALA A 74 -39.53 9.62 -31.94
CA ALA A 74 -38.52 10.67 -32.02
C ALA A 74 -37.74 10.85 -30.71
N THR A 75 -38.30 10.46 -29.56
CA THR A 75 -37.72 10.70 -28.23
C THR A 75 -37.09 9.43 -27.64
N SER A 76 -35.83 9.51 -27.19
CA SER A 76 -35.06 8.33 -26.70
C SER A 76 -35.73 7.57 -25.55
N ARG A 77 -36.48 8.27 -24.69
CA ARG A 77 -37.18 7.69 -23.54
C ARG A 77 -38.43 6.90 -23.93
N THR A 78 -39.17 7.35 -24.93
CA THR A 78 -40.46 6.77 -25.35
C THR A 78 -40.35 5.89 -26.59
N ARG A 79 -39.23 5.97 -27.32
CA ARG A 79 -39.02 5.24 -28.58
C ARG A 79 -39.10 3.73 -28.46
N ASN A 80 -38.99 3.17 -27.26
CA ASN A 80 -39.05 1.73 -27.02
C ASN A 80 -40.39 1.25 -26.44
N ILE A 81 -41.37 2.15 -26.25
CA ILE A 81 -42.69 1.76 -25.76
C ILE A 81 -43.42 0.99 -26.88
N PRO A 82 -43.92 -0.22 -26.62
CA PRO A 82 -44.77 -0.93 -27.58
C PRO A 82 -46.09 -0.17 -27.79
N ILE A 83 -46.55 -0.11 -29.03
CA ILE A 83 -47.76 0.64 -29.42
C ILE A 83 -48.77 -0.35 -30.00
N VAL A 84 -50.02 -0.30 -29.53
CA VAL A 84 -51.14 -1.01 -30.12
C VAL A 84 -52.17 0.00 -30.62
N PHE A 85 -52.41 0.04 -31.92
CA PHE A 85 -53.41 0.91 -32.51
C PHE A 85 -54.81 0.32 -32.43
N VAL A 86 -55.80 1.15 -32.15
CA VAL A 86 -57.22 0.82 -32.24
C VAL A 86 -57.80 1.56 -33.45
N SER A 87 -58.30 0.82 -34.43
CA SER A 87 -58.77 1.37 -35.72
C SER A 87 -60.15 0.84 -36.10
N ALA A 88 -60.92 1.62 -36.86
CA ALA A 88 -62.16 1.18 -37.47
C ALA A 88 -61.87 0.30 -38.69
N ALA A 89 -62.56 -0.84 -38.81
CA ALA A 89 -62.35 -1.76 -39.93
C ALA A 89 -62.67 -1.09 -41.28
N GLY A 90 -61.69 -1.01 -42.19
CA GLY A 90 -61.96 -0.97 -43.63
C GLY A 90 -61.23 0.02 -44.54
N ARG A 91 -60.47 1.04 -44.08
CA ARG A 91 -59.86 2.01 -45.02
C ARG A 91 -58.49 2.61 -44.68
N GLU A 92 -57.77 2.10 -43.68
CA GLU A 92 -56.51 2.73 -43.22
C GLU A 92 -55.23 1.97 -43.65
N LEU A 93 -55.37 0.95 -44.51
CA LEU A 93 -54.28 0.11 -45.03
C LEU A 93 -53.21 0.88 -45.81
N ASN A 94 -53.53 2.06 -46.37
CA ASN A 94 -52.59 2.80 -47.22
C ASN A 94 -51.60 3.70 -46.44
N TYR A 95 -51.90 4.05 -45.19
CA TYR A 95 -50.96 4.75 -44.30
C TYR A 95 -50.05 3.76 -43.53
N ALA A 96 -50.49 2.51 -43.39
CA ALA A 96 -49.83 1.46 -42.61
C ALA A 96 -48.48 0.97 -43.17
N PHE A 97 -48.17 1.19 -44.45
CA PHE A 97 -47.04 0.51 -45.13
C PHE A 97 -45.76 1.34 -45.34
N LYS A 98 -45.74 2.65 -45.03
CA LYS A 98 -44.60 3.52 -45.42
C LYS A 98 -43.59 3.87 -44.31
N GLY A 99 -43.82 3.52 -43.04
CA GLY A 99 -42.94 3.98 -41.96
C GLY A 99 -42.71 3.05 -40.75
N TYR A 100 -43.46 1.96 -40.62
CA TYR A 100 -43.53 1.21 -39.35
C TYR A 100 -43.01 -0.24 -39.45
N GLU A 101 -41.87 -0.46 -40.09
CA GLU A 101 -41.21 -1.78 -40.18
C GLU A 101 -40.49 -2.23 -38.90
N THR A 102 -40.61 -1.51 -37.79
CA THR A 102 -39.86 -1.80 -36.55
C THR A 102 -40.71 -2.52 -35.51
N GLY A 103 -41.08 -3.78 -35.75
CA GLY A 103 -41.42 -4.86 -34.78
C GLY A 103 -42.19 -4.63 -33.47
N ALA A 104 -42.68 -3.43 -33.17
CA ALA A 104 -43.20 -2.97 -31.87
C ALA A 104 -44.53 -2.20 -32.03
N VAL A 105 -45.21 -2.43 -33.15
CA VAL A 105 -46.51 -1.85 -33.49
C VAL A 105 -47.46 -2.99 -33.84
N ASP A 106 -48.59 -3.05 -33.15
CA ASP A 106 -49.65 -4.06 -33.34
C ASP A 106 -51.01 -3.33 -33.48
N PHE A 107 -52.05 -4.02 -33.97
CA PHE A 107 -53.35 -3.42 -34.29
C PHE A 107 -54.51 -4.21 -33.66
N MET A 108 -55.56 -3.49 -33.31
CA MET A 108 -56.86 -3.99 -32.86
C MET A 108 -57.97 -3.28 -33.64
N TYR A 109 -59.01 -4.02 -34.02
CA TYR A 109 -60.09 -3.50 -34.85
C TYR A 109 -61.38 -3.34 -34.03
N LYS A 110 -62.10 -2.24 -34.25
CA LYS A 110 -63.45 -2.04 -33.68
C LYS A 110 -64.48 -2.88 -34.47
N PRO A 111 -65.44 -3.58 -33.81
CA PRO A 111 -65.64 -3.65 -32.36
C PRO A 111 -64.57 -4.52 -31.67
N LEU A 112 -64.05 -4.03 -30.55
CA LEU A 112 -63.00 -4.70 -29.78
C LEU A 112 -63.54 -5.97 -29.11
N ASP A 113 -62.87 -7.09 -29.35
CA ASP A 113 -63.09 -8.34 -28.62
C ASP A 113 -62.36 -8.29 -27.27
N PRO A 114 -63.07 -8.30 -26.12
CA PRO A 114 -62.46 -8.22 -24.79
C PRO A 114 -61.37 -9.27 -24.53
N ASP A 115 -61.54 -10.49 -25.05
CA ASP A 115 -60.57 -11.58 -24.83
C ASP A 115 -59.29 -11.35 -25.65
N ALA A 116 -59.43 -10.82 -26.86
CA ALA A 116 -58.32 -10.44 -27.71
C ALA A 116 -57.51 -9.27 -27.12
N VAL A 117 -58.18 -8.23 -26.61
CA VAL A 117 -57.52 -7.09 -25.95
C VAL A 117 -56.76 -7.58 -24.72
N ARG A 118 -57.41 -8.34 -23.84
CA ARG A 118 -56.78 -8.87 -22.62
C ARG A 118 -55.55 -9.71 -22.95
N SER A 119 -55.64 -10.58 -23.95
CA SER A 119 -54.52 -11.43 -24.36
C SER A 119 -53.33 -10.63 -24.86
N LYS A 120 -53.54 -9.61 -25.72
CA LYS A 120 -52.46 -8.74 -26.22
C LYS A 120 -51.81 -7.96 -25.07
N VAL A 121 -52.60 -7.34 -24.20
CA VAL A 121 -52.06 -6.59 -23.06
C VAL A 121 -51.23 -7.49 -22.15
N ASN A 122 -51.69 -8.71 -21.87
CA ASN A 122 -50.96 -9.68 -21.03
C ASN A 122 -49.56 -9.99 -21.59
N VAL A 123 -49.43 -10.13 -22.92
CA VAL A 123 -48.13 -10.41 -23.56
C VAL A 123 -47.15 -9.26 -23.33
N PHE A 124 -47.55 -8.01 -23.59
CA PHE A 124 -46.68 -6.86 -23.42
C PHE A 124 -46.33 -6.59 -21.95
N VAL A 125 -47.28 -6.77 -21.03
CA VAL A 125 -47.01 -6.70 -19.58
C VAL A 125 -45.98 -7.75 -19.15
N THR A 126 -46.11 -8.99 -19.64
CA THR A 126 -45.15 -10.06 -19.31
C THR A 126 -43.75 -9.74 -19.84
N LEU A 127 -43.65 -9.21 -21.06
CA LEU A 127 -42.38 -8.80 -21.66
C LEU A 127 -41.73 -7.63 -20.91
N ASP A 128 -42.50 -6.64 -20.48
CA ASP A 128 -42.02 -5.52 -19.66
C ASP A 128 -41.45 -6.04 -18.32
N GLN A 129 -42.17 -6.91 -17.63
CA GLN A 129 -41.70 -7.50 -16.39
C GLN A 129 -40.39 -8.29 -16.58
N GLN A 130 -40.30 -9.11 -17.63
CA GLN A 130 -39.07 -9.85 -17.94
C GLN A 130 -37.90 -8.93 -18.25
N ARG A 131 -38.14 -7.85 -19.01
CA ARG A 131 -37.10 -6.87 -19.36
C ARG A 131 -36.59 -6.13 -18.13
N ARG A 132 -37.48 -5.74 -17.20
CA ARG A 132 -37.10 -5.09 -15.94
C ARG A 132 -36.30 -6.02 -15.04
N GLU A 133 -36.75 -7.26 -14.89
CA GLU A 133 -36.04 -8.28 -14.10
C GLU A 133 -34.63 -8.53 -14.63
N MET A 134 -34.49 -8.73 -15.94
CA MET A 134 -33.18 -8.93 -16.58
C MET A 134 -32.26 -7.73 -16.37
N ARG A 135 -32.78 -6.50 -16.48
CA ARG A 135 -32.01 -5.28 -16.24
C ARG A 135 -31.50 -5.22 -14.80
N HIS A 136 -32.35 -5.51 -13.82
CA HIS A 136 -31.93 -5.57 -12.41
C HIS A 136 -30.87 -6.64 -12.16
N GLN A 137 -31.00 -7.82 -12.76
CA GLN A 137 -30.00 -8.89 -12.64
C GLN A 137 -28.66 -8.50 -13.27
N MET A 138 -28.68 -7.85 -14.44
CA MET A 138 -27.47 -7.35 -15.10
C MET A 138 -26.77 -6.29 -14.24
N GLU A 139 -27.52 -5.33 -13.70
CA GLU A 139 -26.95 -4.29 -12.83
C GLU A 139 -26.36 -4.90 -11.54
N ALA A 140 -27.03 -5.86 -10.92
CA ALA A 140 -26.53 -6.56 -9.74
C ALA A 140 -25.24 -7.34 -10.04
N LEU A 141 -25.20 -8.05 -11.17
CA LEU A 141 -24.02 -8.80 -11.62
C LEU A 141 -22.85 -7.87 -11.93
N GLU A 142 -23.10 -6.73 -12.60
CA GLU A 142 -22.06 -5.73 -12.87
C GLU A 142 -21.50 -5.13 -11.57
N ARG A 143 -22.35 -4.83 -10.58
CA ARG A 143 -21.89 -4.37 -9.27
C ARG A 143 -21.02 -5.41 -8.58
N SER A 144 -21.48 -6.66 -8.49
CA SER A 144 -20.71 -7.74 -7.86
C SER A 144 -19.37 -7.98 -8.56
N ARG A 145 -19.35 -7.92 -9.90
CA ARG A 145 -18.12 -8.05 -10.67
C ARG A 145 -17.14 -6.91 -10.38
N ARG A 146 -17.61 -5.67 -10.29
CA ARG A 146 -16.76 -4.51 -9.94
C ARG A 146 -16.18 -4.65 -8.54
N GLU A 147 -16.98 -5.10 -7.56
CA GLU A 147 -16.50 -5.37 -6.20
C GLU A 147 -15.41 -6.45 -6.18
N GLN A 148 -15.61 -7.54 -6.93
CA GLN A 148 -14.63 -8.62 -7.04
C GLN A 148 -13.33 -8.16 -7.71
N GLU A 149 -13.41 -7.30 -8.73
CA GLU A 149 -12.23 -6.72 -9.40
C GLU A 149 -11.42 -5.83 -8.45
N VAL A 150 -12.07 -5.08 -7.55
CA VAL A 150 -11.38 -4.28 -6.52
C VAL A 150 -10.68 -5.18 -5.51
N LEU A 151 -11.37 -6.20 -4.99
CA LEU A 151 -10.80 -7.16 -4.03
C LEU A 151 -9.59 -7.90 -4.62
N LEU A 152 -9.66 -8.32 -5.89
CA LEU A 152 -8.55 -8.98 -6.56
C LEU A 152 -7.33 -8.06 -6.72
N ARG A 153 -7.53 -6.76 -6.93
CA ARG A 153 -6.42 -5.79 -6.99
C ARG A 153 -5.76 -5.62 -5.63
N GLU A 154 -6.55 -5.51 -4.58
CA GLU A 154 -6.05 -5.42 -3.20
C GLU A 154 -5.28 -6.69 -2.78
N LEU A 155 -5.81 -7.87 -3.12
CA LEU A 155 -5.14 -9.14 -2.86
C LEU A 155 -3.80 -9.25 -3.58
N ASN A 156 -3.73 -8.85 -4.85
CA ASN A 156 -2.48 -8.87 -5.60
C ASN A 156 -1.44 -7.87 -5.03
N ALA A 157 -1.89 -6.70 -4.58
CA ALA A 157 -1.01 -5.71 -3.95
C ALA A 157 -0.41 -6.26 -2.65
N THR A 158 -1.24 -6.78 -1.75
CA THR A 158 -0.82 -7.37 -0.47
C THR A 158 0.07 -8.59 -0.66
N GLN A 159 -0.24 -9.47 -1.63
CA GLN A 159 0.62 -10.60 -1.99
C GLN A 159 1.99 -10.12 -2.51
N GLY A 160 2.02 -9.06 -3.31
CA GLY A 160 3.25 -8.45 -3.79
C GLY A 160 4.12 -7.92 -2.65
N GLU A 161 3.53 -7.25 -1.66
CA GLU A 161 4.23 -6.77 -0.46
C GLU A 161 4.80 -7.93 0.39
N LEU A 162 3.99 -8.96 0.62
CA LEU A 162 4.43 -10.15 1.35
C LEU A 162 5.62 -10.83 0.64
N GLN A 163 5.55 -11.00 -0.68
CA GLN A 163 6.65 -11.58 -1.46
C GLN A 163 7.93 -10.74 -1.43
N ARG A 164 7.83 -9.40 -1.35
CA ARG A 164 9.00 -8.55 -1.15
C ARG A 164 9.59 -8.76 0.25
N SER A 165 8.75 -8.81 1.28
CA SER A 165 9.17 -9.07 2.65
C SER A 165 9.88 -10.42 2.80
N LEU A 166 9.33 -11.48 2.19
CA LEU A 166 9.93 -12.81 2.18
C LEU A 166 11.28 -12.83 1.46
N ARG A 167 11.41 -12.17 0.30
CA ARG A 167 12.69 -12.06 -0.41
C ARG A 167 13.75 -11.36 0.43
N MET A 168 13.41 -10.24 1.06
CA MET A 168 14.34 -9.52 1.95
C MET A 168 14.76 -10.39 3.15
N ARG A 169 13.85 -11.21 3.70
CA ARG A 169 14.16 -12.17 4.76
C ARG A 169 15.16 -13.22 4.28
N ASP A 170 14.95 -13.79 3.09
CA ASP A 170 15.79 -14.86 2.57
C ASP A 170 17.18 -14.34 2.15
N GLU A 171 17.24 -13.14 1.55
CA GLU A 171 18.50 -12.42 1.27
C GLU A 171 19.27 -12.13 2.56
N PHE A 172 18.59 -11.68 3.62
CA PHE A 172 19.19 -11.46 4.93
C PHE A 172 19.80 -12.75 5.50
N MET A 173 19.06 -13.85 5.49
CA MET A 173 19.56 -15.13 6.00
C MET A 173 20.78 -15.62 5.22
N SER A 174 20.80 -15.42 3.90
CA SER A 174 21.95 -15.75 3.04
C SER A 174 23.19 -14.91 3.40
N LEU A 175 23.01 -13.59 3.57
CA LEU A 175 24.07 -12.67 3.99
C LEU A 175 24.64 -13.04 5.36
N VAL A 176 23.77 -13.29 6.34
CA VAL A 176 24.15 -13.73 7.69
C VAL A 176 24.96 -15.03 7.63
N ALA A 177 24.47 -16.03 6.89
CA ALA A 177 25.15 -17.31 6.76
C ALA A 177 26.56 -17.14 6.15
N HIS A 178 26.71 -16.25 5.16
CA HIS A 178 28.01 -15.97 4.56
C HIS A 178 28.96 -15.27 5.54
N GLU A 179 28.51 -14.20 6.21
CA GLU A 179 29.32 -13.42 7.15
C GLU A 179 29.68 -14.19 8.43
N LEU A 180 28.91 -15.21 8.81
CA LEU A 180 29.30 -16.15 9.88
C LEU A 180 30.27 -17.22 9.38
N ARG A 181 30.07 -17.74 8.16
CA ARG A 181 30.89 -18.81 7.60
C ARG A 181 32.34 -18.35 7.37
N THR A 182 32.56 -17.11 6.92
CA THR A 182 33.92 -16.60 6.67
C THR A 182 34.82 -16.62 7.92
N PRO A 183 34.46 -15.97 9.05
CA PRO A 183 35.30 -16.00 10.23
C PRO A 183 35.43 -17.40 10.83
N LEU A 184 34.37 -18.21 10.78
CA LEU A 184 34.38 -19.60 11.24
C LEU A 184 35.34 -20.47 10.42
N ASN A 185 35.32 -20.37 9.09
CA ASN A 185 36.19 -21.13 8.20
C ASN A 185 37.66 -20.79 8.42
N THR A 186 37.99 -19.52 8.63
CA THR A 186 39.37 -19.13 8.96
C THR A 186 39.81 -19.72 10.29
N LEU A 187 38.99 -19.64 11.35
CA LEU A 187 39.29 -20.30 12.64
C LEU A 187 39.48 -21.81 12.47
N PHE A 188 38.62 -22.45 11.69
CA PHE A 188 38.70 -23.87 11.39
C PHE A 188 40.00 -24.23 10.68
N LEU A 189 40.37 -23.50 9.62
CA LEU A 189 41.60 -23.72 8.86
C LEU A 189 42.85 -23.45 9.72
N GLU A 190 42.86 -22.39 10.52
CA GLU A 190 43.98 -22.12 11.43
C GLU A 190 44.14 -23.24 12.47
N THR A 191 43.03 -23.74 13.01
CA THR A 191 43.03 -24.86 13.96
C THR A 191 43.52 -26.15 13.30
N GLN A 192 43.08 -26.45 12.07
CA GLN A 192 43.56 -27.60 11.30
C GLN A 192 45.06 -27.52 11.00
N MET A 193 45.54 -26.34 10.59
CA MET A 193 46.95 -26.11 10.31
C MET A 193 47.81 -26.34 11.55
N ARG A 194 47.37 -25.85 12.72
CA ARG A 194 48.05 -26.09 14.00
C ARG A 194 48.05 -27.58 14.36
N SER A 195 46.93 -28.28 14.19
CA SER A 195 46.85 -29.73 14.40
C SER A 195 47.85 -30.49 13.50
N LEU A 196 47.98 -30.09 12.25
CA LEU A 196 48.91 -30.69 11.29
C LEU A 196 50.38 -30.40 11.63
N GLN A 197 50.71 -29.19 12.09
CA GLN A 197 52.05 -28.83 12.55
C GLN A 197 52.47 -29.62 13.81
N LEU A 198 51.54 -29.83 14.75
CA LEU A 198 51.76 -30.68 15.93
C LEU A 198 52.03 -32.13 15.53
N LYS A 199 51.23 -32.70 14.61
CA LYS A 199 51.44 -34.07 14.09
C LYS A 199 52.78 -34.25 13.38
N ARG A 200 53.31 -33.19 12.75
CA ARG A 200 54.61 -33.20 12.08
C ARG A 200 55.80 -32.92 13.02
N GLY A 201 55.55 -32.69 14.32
CA GLY A 201 56.60 -32.38 15.29
C GLY A 201 57.26 -31.01 15.11
N ASN A 202 56.62 -30.07 14.39
CA ASN A 202 57.18 -28.74 14.12
C ASN A 202 57.00 -27.79 15.32
N MET A 203 57.62 -28.14 16.46
CA MET A 203 57.58 -27.35 17.70
C MET A 203 58.06 -25.89 17.59
N PRO A 204 58.99 -25.52 16.68
CA PRO A 204 59.35 -24.10 16.49
C PRO A 204 58.19 -23.20 16.08
N ALA A 205 57.12 -23.76 15.48
CA ALA A 205 55.90 -23.03 15.12
C ALA A 205 55.00 -22.67 16.33
N PHE A 206 55.34 -23.17 17.53
CA PHE A 206 54.57 -23.00 18.78
C PHE A 206 55.39 -22.37 19.89
N ASN A 207 56.39 -21.55 19.55
CA ASN A 207 57.08 -20.75 20.55
C ASN A 207 56.11 -19.76 21.24
N ALA A 208 56.49 -19.24 22.41
CA ALA A 208 55.60 -18.41 23.23
C ALA A 208 55.05 -17.17 22.49
N GLU A 209 55.86 -16.54 21.64
CA GLU A 209 55.47 -15.37 20.85
C GLU A 209 54.46 -15.72 19.75
N GLN A 210 54.73 -16.78 18.97
CA GLN A 210 53.83 -17.25 17.91
C GLN A 210 52.52 -17.78 18.50
N MET A 211 52.56 -18.51 19.62
CA MET A 211 51.37 -18.97 20.33
C MET A 211 50.52 -17.80 20.82
N GLY A 212 51.16 -16.77 21.40
CA GLY A 212 50.48 -15.52 21.77
C GLY A 212 49.83 -14.83 20.57
N SER A 213 50.50 -14.78 19.42
CA SER A 213 49.95 -14.22 18.18
C SER A 213 48.77 -15.02 17.62
N MET A 214 48.78 -16.35 17.78
CA MET A 214 47.71 -17.26 17.36
C MET A 214 46.47 -17.04 18.21
N ILE A 215 46.63 -17.04 19.54
CA ILE A 215 45.54 -16.78 20.49
C ILE A 215 44.93 -15.39 20.24
N LYS A 216 45.75 -14.35 20.06
CA LYS A 216 45.27 -13.00 19.72
C LYS A 216 44.52 -12.95 18.39
N ARG A 217 44.83 -13.81 17.41
CA ARG A 217 44.05 -13.91 16.16
C ARG A 217 42.71 -14.58 16.42
N ASP A 218 42.69 -15.70 17.15
CA ASP A 218 41.45 -16.40 17.49
C ASP A 218 40.51 -15.52 18.29
N GLU A 219 41.03 -14.83 19.32
CA GLU A 219 40.25 -13.96 20.19
C GLU A 219 39.61 -12.81 19.39
N ARG A 220 40.37 -12.19 18.47
CA ARG A 220 39.82 -11.16 17.56
C ARG A 220 38.71 -11.72 16.68
N GLN A 221 38.86 -12.95 16.21
CA GLN A 221 37.87 -13.59 15.36
C GLN A 221 36.58 -13.93 16.12
N ILE A 222 36.71 -14.47 17.33
CA ILE A 222 35.60 -14.79 18.23
C ILE A 222 34.87 -13.51 18.63
N LYS A 223 35.59 -12.45 19.04
CA LYS A 223 35.00 -11.14 19.36
C LYS A 223 34.24 -10.56 18.17
N SER A 224 34.76 -10.74 16.96
CA SER A 224 34.05 -10.32 15.74
C SER A 224 32.76 -11.11 15.52
N MET A 225 32.75 -12.43 15.76
CA MET A 225 31.54 -13.25 15.65
C MET A 225 30.48 -12.89 16.70
N ILE A 226 30.89 -12.64 17.95
CA ILE A 226 29.98 -12.19 19.02
C ILE A 226 29.28 -10.90 18.61
N ARG A 227 30.06 -9.90 18.14
CA ARG A 227 29.49 -8.64 17.64
C ARG A 227 28.49 -8.85 16.50
N LEU A 228 28.77 -9.75 15.55
CA LEU A 228 27.82 -10.06 14.47
C LEU A 228 26.51 -10.67 15.01
N ILE A 229 26.59 -11.55 16.00
CA ILE A 229 25.40 -12.17 16.63
C ILE A 229 24.59 -11.11 17.38
N ASP A 230 25.26 -10.26 18.16
CA ASP A 230 24.61 -9.17 18.89
C ASP A 230 23.92 -8.19 17.93
N ASP A 231 24.58 -7.80 16.84
CA ASP A 231 24.00 -6.96 15.79
C ASP A 231 22.74 -7.61 15.18
N MET A 232 22.75 -8.93 14.95
CA MET A 232 21.58 -9.66 14.45
C MET A 232 20.43 -9.71 15.46
N LEU A 233 20.74 -9.93 16.74
CA LEU A 233 19.74 -9.94 17.81
C LEU A 233 19.11 -8.57 17.98
N ASP A 234 19.88 -7.50 17.88
CA ASP A 234 19.37 -6.14 17.93
C ASP A 234 18.43 -5.86 16.74
N VAL A 235 18.80 -6.22 15.51
CA VAL A 235 17.92 -6.09 14.32
C VAL A 235 16.63 -6.90 14.50
N SER A 236 16.72 -8.13 15.04
CA SER A 236 15.55 -8.96 15.29
C SER A 236 14.61 -8.34 16.32
N ARG A 237 15.15 -7.84 17.45
CA ARG A 237 14.38 -7.17 18.51
C ARG A 237 13.75 -5.86 18.04
N MET A 238 14.45 -5.12 17.19
CA MET A 238 13.94 -3.91 16.55
C MET A 238 12.72 -4.22 15.67
N LYS A 239 12.82 -5.23 14.80
CA LYS A 239 11.70 -5.62 13.92
C LYS A 239 10.47 -6.13 14.69
N SER A 240 10.67 -6.77 15.84
CA SER A 240 9.57 -7.19 16.71
C SER A 240 9.07 -6.11 17.66
N GLY A 241 9.66 -4.90 17.66
CA GLY A 241 9.30 -3.81 18.58
C GLY A 241 9.63 -4.10 20.05
N THR A 242 10.47 -5.10 20.34
CA THR A 242 10.79 -5.54 21.71
C THR A 242 12.09 -4.96 22.25
N LEU A 243 12.76 -4.10 21.47
CA LEU A 243 13.94 -3.39 21.93
C LEU A 243 13.54 -2.40 23.03
N SER A 244 13.79 -2.76 24.29
CA SER A 244 13.58 -1.88 25.44
C SER A 244 14.82 -1.04 25.69
N ILE A 245 14.63 0.28 25.72
CA ILE A 245 15.62 1.23 26.21
C ILE A 245 15.44 1.34 27.72
N ARG A 246 16.55 1.38 28.45
CA ARG A 246 16.55 1.60 29.91
C ARG A 246 17.25 2.93 30.21
N PRO A 247 16.49 4.04 30.25
CA PRO A 247 17.07 5.35 30.52
C PRO A 247 17.62 5.44 31.94
N GLY A 248 18.81 5.99 32.07
CA GLY A 248 19.42 6.38 33.33
C GLY A 248 20.07 7.75 33.20
N LYS A 249 20.49 8.35 34.33
CA LYS A 249 21.25 9.59 34.30
C LYS A 249 22.65 9.30 33.73
N VAL A 250 22.99 9.95 32.62
CA VAL A 250 24.26 9.76 31.91
C VAL A 250 24.91 11.11 31.64
N GLU A 251 26.22 11.19 31.87
CA GLU A 251 27.08 12.31 31.49
C GLU A 251 27.83 11.93 30.21
N LEU A 252 27.53 12.60 29.08
CA LEU A 252 28.08 12.21 27.78
C LEU A 252 29.58 12.42 27.67
N MET A 253 30.12 13.47 28.30
CA MET A 253 31.56 13.75 28.25
C MET A 253 32.37 12.61 28.88
N ALA A 254 31.97 12.15 30.07
CA ALA A 254 32.60 11.03 30.75
C ALA A 254 32.51 9.71 29.95
N LEU A 255 31.37 9.47 29.27
CA LEU A 255 31.21 8.33 28.37
C LEU A 255 32.16 8.43 27.17
N LEU A 256 32.24 9.59 26.52
CA LEU A 256 33.12 9.81 25.36
C LEU A 256 34.60 9.67 25.73
N GLU A 257 35.02 10.22 26.87
CA GLU A 257 36.39 10.06 27.38
C GLU A 257 36.75 8.58 27.56
N ARG A 258 35.86 7.80 28.18
CA ARG A 258 36.06 6.35 28.36
C ARG A 258 36.21 5.63 27.01
N VAL A 259 35.28 5.87 26.08
CA VAL A 259 35.28 5.22 24.76
C VAL A 259 36.49 5.61 23.92
N VAL A 260 36.88 6.87 23.92
CA VAL A 260 38.07 7.37 23.20
C VAL A 260 39.35 6.76 23.78
N ASN A 261 39.45 6.67 25.11
CA ASN A 261 40.58 6.02 25.78
C ASN A 261 40.67 4.53 25.43
N ASP A 262 39.55 3.82 25.43
CA ASP A 262 39.49 2.39 25.08
C ASP A 262 39.88 2.12 23.62
N LEU A 263 39.53 3.03 22.71
CA LEU A 263 39.83 2.91 21.29
C LEU A 263 41.18 3.51 20.87
N SER A 264 41.87 4.23 21.75
CA SER A 264 43.14 4.91 21.47
C SER A 264 44.22 3.97 20.90
N LEU A 265 44.38 2.78 21.49
CA LEU A 265 45.35 1.78 21.04
C LEU A 265 45.00 1.22 19.65
N ALA A 266 43.71 1.04 19.38
CA ALA A 266 43.22 0.60 18.08
C ALA A 266 43.37 1.69 17.01
N ALA A 267 43.15 2.95 17.38
CA ALA A 267 43.35 4.10 16.49
C ALA A 267 44.82 4.26 16.10
N ALA A 268 45.74 4.18 17.08
CA ALA A 268 47.18 4.21 16.82
C ALA A 268 47.63 3.08 15.89
N ALA A 269 47.08 1.87 16.06
CA ALA A 269 47.35 0.74 15.16
C ALA A 269 46.79 0.93 13.75
N ALA A 270 45.72 1.72 13.59
CA ALA A 270 45.14 2.12 12.31
C ALA A 270 45.82 3.37 11.72
N GLY A 271 46.82 3.95 12.39
CA GLY A 271 47.49 5.18 11.98
C GLY A 271 46.64 6.45 12.11
N CYS A 272 45.55 6.40 12.88
CA CYS A 272 44.66 7.52 13.12
C CYS A 272 44.90 8.11 14.51
N ASN A 273 44.65 9.41 14.69
CA ASN A 273 44.65 10.05 16.00
C ASN A 273 43.21 10.39 16.41
N LEU A 274 42.77 9.94 17.59
CA LEU A 274 41.46 10.32 18.14
C LEU A 274 41.62 11.59 18.95
N VAL A 275 40.86 12.63 18.61
CA VAL A 275 40.87 13.92 19.29
C VAL A 275 39.48 14.17 19.86
N LEU A 276 39.38 14.26 21.18
CA LEU A 276 38.15 14.67 21.86
C LEU A 276 38.24 16.17 22.16
N GLU A 277 37.30 16.96 21.64
CA GLU A 277 37.23 18.39 21.91
C GLU A 277 36.70 18.64 23.33
N PRO A 278 37.37 19.50 24.11
CA PRO A 278 36.92 19.81 25.47
C PRO A 278 35.62 20.61 25.43
N HIS A 279 34.60 20.11 26.12
CA HIS A 279 33.31 20.80 26.27
C HIS A 279 32.80 20.71 27.71
N ALA A 280 31.88 21.61 28.08
CA ALA A 280 31.12 21.52 29.32
C ALA A 280 30.33 20.18 29.40
N PRO A 281 30.22 19.57 30.59
CA PRO A 281 29.54 18.29 30.77
C PRO A 281 28.07 18.40 30.39
N VAL A 282 27.63 17.49 29.51
CA VAL A 282 26.24 17.38 29.07
C VAL A 282 25.59 16.18 29.77
N GLU A 283 24.66 16.47 30.68
CA GLU A 283 23.88 15.45 31.39
C GLU A 283 22.49 15.28 30.77
N GLY A 284 21.97 14.06 30.78
CA GLY A 284 20.61 13.75 30.36
C GLY A 284 20.19 12.34 30.73
N TRP A 285 19.05 11.90 30.19
CA TRP A 285 18.44 10.60 30.50
C TRP A 285 18.45 9.68 29.29
N TRP A 286 19.37 8.73 29.28
CA TRP A 286 19.57 7.82 28.16
C TRP A 286 20.01 6.44 28.62
N ASP A 287 19.94 5.45 27.72
CA ASP A 287 20.54 4.15 27.96
C ASP A 287 22.03 4.21 27.60
N GLU A 288 22.87 4.27 28.64
CA GLU A 288 24.34 4.43 28.53
C GLU A 288 24.95 3.40 27.58
N PHE A 289 24.54 2.13 27.70
CA PHE A 289 25.07 1.04 26.90
C PHE A 289 24.71 1.19 25.41
N ARG A 290 23.50 1.66 25.12
CA ARG A 290 23.06 1.87 23.74
C ARG A 290 23.69 3.10 23.10
N ILE A 291 23.90 4.18 23.85
CA ILE A 291 24.67 5.32 23.35
C ILE A 291 26.12 4.92 23.08
N GLU A 292 26.75 4.21 24.02
CA GLU A 292 28.11 3.71 23.85
C GLU A 292 28.22 2.86 22.58
N GLN A 293 27.25 1.98 22.32
CA GLN A 293 27.18 1.18 21.09
C GLN A 293 27.14 2.05 19.81
N VAL A 294 26.35 3.13 19.80
CA VAL A 294 26.29 4.08 18.67
C VAL A 294 27.66 4.75 18.48
N VAL A 295 28.23 5.31 19.55
CA VAL A 295 29.51 6.02 19.50
C VAL A 295 30.63 5.10 19.03
N VAL A 296 30.76 3.91 19.62
CA VAL A 296 31.75 2.90 19.22
C VAL A 296 31.60 2.54 17.75
N ASN A 297 30.37 2.40 17.25
CA ASN A 297 30.13 2.14 15.83
C ASN A 297 30.59 3.30 14.93
N LEU A 298 30.27 4.55 15.28
CA LEU A 298 30.71 5.72 14.53
C LEU A 298 32.24 5.85 14.52
N LEU A 299 32.90 5.70 15.66
CA LEU A 299 34.35 5.78 15.77
C LEU A 299 35.05 4.63 15.03
N THR A 300 34.56 3.40 15.18
CA THR A 300 35.16 2.26 14.45
C THR A 300 34.98 2.36 12.93
N ASN A 301 33.93 3.03 12.45
CA ASN A 301 33.77 3.39 11.04
C ASN A 301 34.74 4.49 10.63
N ALA A 302 34.87 5.56 11.41
CA ALA A 302 35.81 6.64 11.17
C ALA A 302 37.27 6.14 11.11
N LEU A 303 37.66 5.24 12.00
CA LEU A 303 39.00 4.61 11.97
C LEU A 303 39.23 3.72 10.74
N ARG A 304 38.17 3.12 10.19
CA ARG A 304 38.26 2.25 9.02
C ARG A 304 38.31 3.03 7.72
N TYR A 305 37.51 4.09 7.60
CA TYR A 305 37.31 4.83 6.36
C TYR A 305 38.01 6.20 6.33
N GLY A 306 38.50 6.68 7.48
CA GLY A 306 39.13 7.99 7.68
C GLY A 306 40.52 8.15 7.10
N GLY A 307 41.05 7.14 6.40
CA GLY A 307 42.28 7.27 5.59
C GLY A 307 43.56 7.55 6.37
N GLY A 308 43.60 7.30 7.68
CA GLY A 308 44.76 7.61 8.54
C GLY A 308 44.80 9.05 9.04
N GLY A 309 43.74 9.83 8.85
CA GLY A 309 43.62 11.19 9.38
C GLY A 309 43.28 11.24 10.87
N ALA A 310 43.22 12.46 11.43
CA ALA A 310 42.62 12.67 12.74
C ALA A 310 41.11 12.38 12.67
N VAL A 311 40.59 11.76 13.72
CA VAL A 311 39.15 11.58 13.94
C VAL A 311 38.77 12.47 15.11
N GLU A 312 37.97 13.49 14.83
CA GLU A 312 37.56 14.51 15.80
C GLU A 312 36.20 14.09 16.38
N VAL A 313 36.09 14.15 17.70
CA VAL A 313 34.86 13.88 18.45
C VAL A 313 34.53 15.11 19.26
N SER A 314 33.33 15.65 19.11
CA SER A 314 32.85 16.75 19.93
C SER A 314 31.46 16.43 20.48
N VAL A 315 31.16 17.05 21.61
CA VAL A 315 29.84 17.01 22.22
C VAL A 315 29.44 18.41 22.61
N HIS A 316 28.24 18.84 22.25
CA HIS A 316 27.72 20.14 22.63
C HIS A 316 26.22 20.06 22.90
N GLN A 317 25.70 21.08 23.59
CA GLN A 317 24.28 21.17 23.90
C GLN A 317 23.62 22.27 23.07
N GLU A 318 22.61 21.89 22.29
CA GLU A 318 21.77 22.80 21.51
C GLU A 318 20.34 22.82 22.11
N GLY A 319 20.10 23.78 23.00
CA GLY A 319 18.83 23.91 23.70
C GLY A 319 18.55 22.70 24.60
N CYS A 320 17.50 21.94 24.29
CA CYS A 320 17.13 20.71 25.00
C CYS A 320 17.72 19.43 24.39
N HIS A 321 18.64 19.54 23.43
CA HIS A 321 19.29 18.39 22.80
C HIS A 321 20.80 18.38 23.05
N ALA A 322 21.35 17.20 23.27
CA ALA A 322 22.77 16.91 23.18
C ALA A 322 23.10 16.48 21.75
N VAL A 323 24.20 17.00 21.21
CA VAL A 323 24.70 16.64 19.89
C VAL A 323 26.11 16.07 20.06
N ILE A 324 26.34 14.88 19.50
CA ILE A 324 27.66 14.25 19.42
C ILE A 324 28.06 14.22 17.95
N ASP A 325 29.15 14.87 17.61
CA ASP A 325 29.71 14.86 16.26
C ASP A 325 30.96 13.98 16.19
N VAL A 326 31.00 13.09 15.21
CA VAL A 326 32.17 12.30 14.86
C VAL A 326 32.59 12.64 13.44
N ARG A 327 33.76 13.25 13.31
CA ARG A 327 34.29 13.71 12.02
C ARG A 327 35.54 12.94 11.64
N ASP A 328 35.56 12.44 10.41
CA ASP A 328 36.73 11.87 9.77
C ASP A 328 37.17 12.70 8.55
N HIS A 329 38.41 12.50 8.12
CA HIS A 329 39.00 13.13 6.92
C HIS A 329 39.26 12.12 5.79
N GLY A 330 38.41 11.09 5.71
CA GLY A 330 38.55 10.00 4.77
C GLY A 330 38.08 10.32 3.34
N LYS A 331 37.76 9.25 2.61
CA LYS A 331 37.35 9.30 1.19
C LYS A 331 36.06 10.10 0.96
N GLY A 332 35.28 10.35 2.00
CA GLY A 332 33.96 10.96 1.91
C GLY A 332 32.92 10.08 1.24
N ILE A 333 31.67 10.53 1.26
CA ILE A 333 30.48 9.82 0.81
C ILE A 333 29.81 10.66 -0.28
N ALA A 334 29.39 10.02 -1.37
CA ALA A 334 28.66 10.69 -2.44
C ALA A 334 27.27 11.14 -1.96
N PRO A 335 26.76 12.31 -2.36
CA PRO A 335 25.47 12.84 -1.90
C PRO A 335 24.29 11.86 -2.07
N ASP A 336 24.22 11.18 -3.23
CA ASP A 336 23.18 10.19 -3.54
C ASP A 336 23.22 8.95 -2.62
N PHE A 337 24.32 8.77 -1.89
CA PHE A 337 24.55 7.64 -1.01
C PHE A 337 24.34 7.98 0.47
N ILE A 338 24.27 9.26 0.85
CA ILE A 338 24.21 9.70 2.26
C ILE A 338 23.00 9.14 3.00
N GLU A 339 21.80 9.16 2.40
CA GLU A 339 20.63 8.56 3.07
C GLU A 339 20.67 7.02 3.02
N ARG A 340 21.26 6.45 1.97
CA ARG A 340 21.32 5.01 1.76
C ARG A 340 22.27 4.31 2.72
N ILE A 341 23.31 4.96 3.25
CA ILE A 341 24.23 4.32 4.22
C ILE A 341 23.54 3.87 5.52
N PHE A 342 22.36 4.43 5.80
CA PHE A 342 21.56 4.10 6.96
C PHE A 342 20.52 3.01 6.70
N GLU A 343 20.29 2.64 5.44
CA GLU A 343 19.43 1.51 5.10
C GLU A 343 20.13 0.19 5.47
N PRO A 344 19.36 -0.83 5.90
CA PRO A 344 19.97 -2.09 6.29
C PRO A 344 20.63 -2.74 5.08
N TYR A 345 21.81 -3.34 5.30
CA TYR A 345 22.58 -4.11 4.31
C TYR A 345 23.25 -3.28 3.20
N GLU A 346 23.13 -1.96 3.25
CA GLU A 346 23.82 -1.09 2.30
C GLU A 346 25.33 -1.07 2.56
N ARG A 347 26.10 -1.06 1.46
CA ARG A 347 27.56 -1.07 1.48
C ARG A 347 28.07 0.08 0.61
N GLY A 348 28.93 0.93 1.18
CA GLY A 348 29.64 2.02 0.48
C GLY A 348 30.18 1.57 -0.88
N ALA A 349 29.79 2.26 -1.94
CA ALA A 349 30.06 1.87 -3.32
C ALA A 349 31.55 1.54 -3.60
N LYS A 350 31.75 0.42 -4.32
CA LYS A 350 32.93 0.09 -5.15
C LYS A 350 34.33 0.12 -4.52
N SER A 351 34.47 0.05 -3.20
CA SER A 351 35.79 -0.14 -2.58
C SER A 351 35.87 -1.57 -2.04
N GLY A 352 36.76 -2.40 -2.61
CA GLY A 352 36.94 -3.82 -2.30
C GLY A 352 37.49 -4.13 -0.90
N GLU A 353 36.95 -3.51 0.15
CA GLU A 353 37.25 -3.82 1.55
C GLU A 353 36.11 -4.68 2.16
N PRO A 354 36.36 -5.98 2.42
CA PRO A 354 35.31 -6.96 2.67
C PRO A 354 35.08 -7.20 4.17
N LYS A 355 34.64 -6.20 4.94
CA LYS A 355 34.30 -6.43 6.36
C LYS A 355 33.09 -5.62 6.83
N GLY A 356 31.93 -6.28 6.99
CA GLY A 356 30.77 -5.75 7.71
C GLY A 356 29.42 -6.09 7.07
N LEU A 357 28.41 -6.38 7.89
CA LEU A 357 27.03 -6.69 7.46
C LEU A 357 26.26 -5.49 6.89
N GLY A 358 26.81 -4.26 6.93
CA GLY A 358 26.07 -3.04 6.57
C GLY A 358 24.94 -2.71 7.55
N LEU A 359 25.00 -3.24 8.77
CA LEU A 359 23.98 -3.08 9.79
C LEU A 359 24.31 -2.01 10.84
N GLY A 360 25.60 -1.67 11.02
CA GLY A 360 26.02 -0.80 12.12
C GLY A 360 25.35 0.58 12.10
N LEU A 361 25.34 1.26 10.95
CA LEU A 361 24.71 2.58 10.81
C LEU A 361 23.18 2.51 10.88
N TYR A 362 22.57 1.44 10.33
CA TYR A 362 21.14 1.18 10.49
C TYR A 362 20.75 1.01 11.97
N ILE A 363 21.45 0.14 12.70
CA ILE A 363 21.28 -0.08 14.15
C ILE A 363 21.47 1.25 14.88
N SER A 364 22.49 2.02 14.52
CA SER A 364 22.77 3.32 15.15
C SER A 364 21.63 4.32 14.96
N ARG A 365 21.06 4.40 13.74
CA ARG A 365 19.91 5.27 13.44
C ARG A 365 18.65 4.83 14.18
N GLN A 366 18.43 3.52 14.31
CA GLN A 366 17.31 2.98 15.09
C GLN A 366 17.47 3.27 16.58
N LEU A 367 18.67 3.04 17.15
CA LEU A 367 18.95 3.35 18.55
C LEU A 367 18.76 4.85 18.84
N ALA A 368 19.22 5.74 17.95
CA ALA A 368 18.98 7.17 18.07
C ALA A 368 17.48 7.51 18.06
N THR A 369 16.73 6.93 17.12
CA THR A 369 15.28 7.15 16.97
C THR A 369 14.51 6.64 18.20
N SER A 370 14.88 5.47 18.74
CA SER A 370 14.26 4.92 19.94
C SER A 370 14.51 5.79 21.19
N HIS A 371 15.61 6.56 21.24
CA HIS A 371 15.86 7.57 22.27
C HIS A 371 15.12 8.90 22.02
N GLY A 372 14.27 8.98 21.00
CA GLY A 372 13.62 10.23 20.59
C GLY A 372 14.57 11.22 19.87
N GLY A 373 15.74 10.76 19.48
CA GLY A 373 16.78 11.52 18.79
C GLY A 373 16.84 11.25 17.29
N LYS A 374 17.94 11.70 16.66
CA LYS A 374 18.22 11.52 15.24
C LYS A 374 19.71 11.32 14.99
N LEU A 375 20.05 10.50 14.01
CA LEU A 375 21.41 10.37 13.49
C LEU A 375 21.44 10.88 12.05
N THR A 376 22.34 11.81 11.74
CA THR A 376 22.53 12.39 10.39
C THR A 376 23.99 12.28 9.96
N ALA A 377 24.23 12.36 8.64
CA ALA A 377 25.57 12.42 8.08
C ALA A 377 25.69 13.58 7.09
N SER A 378 26.83 14.29 7.14
CA SER A 378 27.23 15.30 6.18
C SER A 378 28.59 14.93 5.61
N SER A 379 28.72 14.85 4.29
CA SER A 379 29.96 14.43 3.65
C SER A 379 30.03 14.89 2.20
N ALA A 380 31.23 15.09 1.70
CA ALA A 380 31.52 15.28 0.29
C ALA A 380 32.71 14.40 -0.13
N PRO A 381 32.74 13.87 -1.37
CA PRO A 381 33.86 13.07 -1.85
C PRO A 381 35.21 13.80 -1.67
N GLY A 382 36.16 13.14 -1.00
CA GLY A 382 37.49 13.66 -0.70
C GLY A 382 37.58 14.65 0.46
N GLN A 383 36.47 14.96 1.16
CA GLN A 383 36.44 15.89 2.29
C GLN A 383 36.15 15.21 3.64
N GLY A 384 36.11 13.88 3.67
CA GLY A 384 35.70 13.11 4.85
C GLY A 384 34.20 13.13 5.12
N ALA A 385 33.77 12.62 6.27
CA ALA A 385 32.38 12.60 6.70
C ALA A 385 32.23 13.08 8.15
N THR A 386 31.08 13.67 8.45
CA THR A 386 30.67 14.06 9.80
C THR A 386 29.35 13.39 10.12
N PHE A 387 29.33 12.59 11.18
CA PHE A 387 28.14 11.93 11.68
C PHE A 387 27.69 12.62 12.96
N SER A 388 26.45 13.11 12.97
CA SER A 388 25.88 13.87 14.08
C SER A 388 24.75 13.10 14.74
N LEU A 389 24.92 12.74 16.01
CA LEU A 389 23.92 12.10 16.85
C LEU A 389 23.27 13.15 17.74
N THR A 390 22.00 13.46 17.49
CA THR A 390 21.19 14.38 18.29
C THR A 390 20.28 13.60 19.23
N LEU A 391 20.32 13.89 20.53
CA LEU A 391 19.54 13.21 21.57
C LEU A 391 18.84 14.23 22.48
N PRO A 392 17.57 14.04 22.87
CA PRO A 392 16.91 14.94 23.82
C PRO A 392 17.47 14.72 25.24
N CYS A 393 17.80 15.80 25.96
CA CYS A 393 18.32 15.74 27.34
C CYS A 393 17.24 15.52 28.40
N THR A 394 15.97 15.54 28.01
CA THR A 394 14.82 15.43 28.92
C THR A 394 14.62 14.01 29.42
N GLU A 395 14.13 13.88 30.66
CA GLU A 395 13.63 12.61 31.17
C GLU A 395 12.55 12.08 30.22
N PRO A 396 12.68 10.85 29.68
CA PRO A 396 11.67 10.30 28.80
C PRO A 396 10.36 10.21 29.59
N ALA A 397 9.30 10.82 29.07
CA ALA A 397 7.97 10.63 29.63
C ALA A 397 7.70 9.12 29.61
N LEU A 398 7.69 8.48 30.79
CA LEU A 398 7.33 7.08 30.94
C LEU A 398 6.02 6.86 30.19
N GLN A 399 6.06 6.21 29.02
CA GLN A 399 4.88 5.60 28.47
C GLN A 399 4.50 4.50 29.45
N ALA A 400 3.49 4.78 30.26
CA ALA A 400 2.86 3.81 31.13
C ALA A 400 2.47 2.61 30.27
N VAL A 401 3.23 1.51 30.41
CA VAL A 401 2.83 0.21 29.89
C VAL A 401 1.54 -0.13 30.63
N ALA A 402 0.41 -0.07 29.94
CA ALA A 402 -0.86 -0.54 30.48
C ALA A 402 -0.71 -2.01 30.86
N PRO A 403 -1.01 -2.42 32.10
CA PRO A 403 -1.03 -3.83 32.44
C PRO A 403 -2.19 -4.51 31.69
N ALA A 404 -1.89 -5.71 31.19
CA ALA A 404 -2.80 -6.58 30.42
C ALA A 404 -4.00 -7.06 31.25
#